data_AF-A0A7C2VIC8-F1
#
_entry.id   AF-A0A7C2VIC8-F1
#
_cell.length_a   1.000
_cell.length_b   1.000
_cell.length_c   1.000
_cell.angle_alpha   90.00
_cell.angle_beta   90.00
_cell.angle_gamma   90.00
#
_symmetry.space_group_name_H-M   'P 1'
#
loop_
_entity.id
_entity.type
_entity.pdbx_description
1 polymer ?
#
loop_
_entity_poly.entity_id
_entity_poly.type
_entity_poly.pdbx_seq_one_letter_code
_entity_poly.pdbx_strand_id
1 'polypeptide(L)'
;MWRFMRRFGEWNLRPDVRFVGSFARWLTIFVFAYVYLSQFKGAMIDDAYITLQYARTLRDSLTWGFYAGYPANTATSPLNVWLLSVAGLLIHDMPTAVVFLSSIESVALIALLGRLSVYTGGRIFSFGAALALLGNPLIISTLGLESLLFAVLLVAAVYCFVYRRSILLALTLACLVLTRPDGVLAALVFIPLYGRGWWRPAILYLVALAPWCLFAWIFLGGVAPDTLLLKISQRSWGGWTFATGPVLYAKAYPAETLTAFALIPFA
;
A
#
# COMPACT_ATOMS: atom_id res chain seq x y z
N MET A 1 -21.75 -5.99 -21.44
CA MET A 1 -21.34 -5.86 -20.02
C MET A 1 -22.02 -6.88 -19.09
N TRP A 2 -23.36 -6.99 -19.08
CA TRP A 2 -24.08 -7.93 -18.20
C TRP A 2 -23.83 -9.43 -18.48
N ARG A 3 -23.59 -9.82 -19.74
CA ARG A 3 -23.18 -11.19 -20.12
C ARG A 3 -21.76 -11.56 -19.66
N PHE A 4 -20.85 -10.59 -19.50
CA PHE A 4 -19.49 -10.83 -19.00
C PHE A 4 -19.50 -11.13 -17.48
N MET A 5 -20.36 -10.43 -16.73
CA MET A 5 -20.56 -10.66 -15.30
C MET A 5 -21.25 -12.00 -14.97
N ARG A 6 -22.15 -12.48 -15.83
CA ARG A 6 -22.81 -13.78 -15.61
C ARG A 6 -21.83 -14.95 -15.73
N ARG A 7 -20.80 -14.81 -16.58
CA ARG A 7 -19.72 -15.79 -16.75
C ARG A 7 -18.81 -15.92 -15.52
N PHE A 8 -18.77 -14.94 -14.62
CA PHE A 8 -18.08 -15.03 -13.33
C PHE A 8 -18.90 -15.75 -12.25
N GLY A 9 -20.23 -15.79 -12.37
CA GLY A 9 -21.12 -16.41 -11.39
C GLY A 9 -21.13 -17.95 -11.41
N GLU A 10 -20.68 -18.56 -12.51
CA GLU A 10 -20.66 -20.02 -12.70
C GLU A 10 -19.30 -20.65 -12.38
N TRP A 11 -18.31 -19.87 -11.93
CA TRP A 11 -17.06 -20.41 -11.40
C TRP A 11 -17.38 -21.07 -10.06
N ASN A 12 -17.63 -22.37 -10.14
CA ASN A 12 -17.80 -23.28 -9.02
C ASN A 12 -16.74 -22.94 -7.95
N LEU A 13 -17.15 -22.18 -6.93
CA LEU A 13 -16.31 -21.70 -5.83
C LEU A 13 -15.95 -22.89 -4.96
N ARG A 14 -15.14 -23.81 -5.46
CA ARG A 14 -14.58 -24.89 -4.65
C ARG A 14 -13.58 -24.25 -3.71
N PRO A 15 -13.80 -24.28 -2.39
CA PRO A 15 -12.89 -23.69 -1.41
C PRO A 15 -11.67 -24.59 -1.17
N ASP A 16 -11.18 -25.29 -2.20
CA ASP A 16 -10.04 -26.20 -2.08
C ASP A 16 -8.76 -25.53 -2.57
N VAL A 17 -8.36 -24.49 -1.84
CA VAL A 17 -6.96 -24.09 -1.81
C VAL A 17 -6.55 -24.11 -0.34
N ARG A 18 -6.10 -25.29 0.12
CA ARG A 18 -5.34 -25.44 1.37
C ARG A 18 -3.99 -24.71 1.21
N PHE A 19 -4.05 -23.39 1.18
CA PHE A 19 -2.92 -22.49 1.28
C PHE A 19 -2.72 -22.13 2.76
N VAL A 20 -2.78 -23.15 3.61
CA VAL A 20 -2.17 -23.12 4.93
C VAL A 20 -0.78 -23.67 4.70
N GLY A 21 0.11 -22.80 4.23
CA GLY A 21 1.54 -23.10 4.28
C GLY A 21 1.91 -23.45 5.72
N SER A 22 2.81 -24.41 5.92
CA SER A 22 3.40 -24.62 7.23
C SER A 22 4.00 -23.30 7.70
N PHE A 23 3.86 -22.97 8.99
CA PHE A 23 4.44 -21.76 9.59
C PHE A 23 5.91 -21.54 9.15
N ALA A 24 6.68 -22.63 9.07
CA ALA A 24 8.04 -22.65 8.56
C ALA A 24 8.20 -21.99 7.16
N ARG A 25 7.29 -22.25 6.21
CA ARG A 25 7.36 -21.64 4.87
C ARG A 25 7.19 -20.13 4.90
N TRP A 26 6.22 -19.64 5.67
CA TRP A 26 6.00 -18.20 5.81
C TRP A 26 7.14 -17.50 6.53
N LEU A 27 7.70 -18.16 7.55
CA LEU A 27 8.89 -17.69 8.24
C LEU A 27 10.10 -17.62 7.29
N THR A 28 10.30 -18.64 6.44
CA THR A 28 11.37 -18.62 5.44
C THR A 28 11.20 -17.46 4.46
N ILE A 29 10.01 -17.24 3.91
CA ILE A 29 9.73 -16.12 2.99
C ILE A 29 10.00 -14.78 3.70
N PHE A 30 9.54 -14.64 4.94
CA PHE A 30 9.79 -13.45 5.75
C PHE A 30 11.30 -13.19 5.93
N VAL A 31 12.07 -14.21 6.30
CA VAL A 31 13.52 -14.09 6.48
C VAL A 31 14.21 -13.70 5.18
N PHE A 32 13.85 -14.30 4.05
CA PHE A 32 14.40 -13.92 2.75
C PHE A 32 14.06 -12.48 2.38
N ALA A 33 12.81 -12.06 2.54
CA ALA A 33 12.38 -10.67 2.29
C ALA A 33 13.14 -9.69 3.20
N TYR A 34 13.31 -10.03 4.48
CA TYR A 34 14.05 -9.23 5.44
C TYR A 34 15.52 -9.06 5.05
N VAL A 35 16.21 -10.16 4.73
CA VAL A 35 17.63 -10.13 4.31
C VAL A 35 17.81 -9.38 3.00
N TYR A 36 16.86 -9.52 2.07
CA TYR A 36 16.88 -8.79 0.80
C TYR A 36 16.69 -7.28 1.01
N LEU A 37 15.62 -6.89 1.71
CA LEU A 37 15.30 -5.49 1.95
C LEU A 37 16.31 -4.80 2.86
N SER A 38 16.97 -5.53 3.76
CA SER A 38 18.04 -4.96 4.60
C SER A 38 19.23 -4.44 3.79
N GLN A 39 19.46 -4.97 2.58
CA GLN A 39 20.53 -4.48 1.70
C GLN A 39 20.27 -3.03 1.23
N PHE A 40 19.01 -2.61 1.22
CA PHE A 40 18.59 -1.28 0.76
C PHE A 40 18.30 -0.31 1.91
N LYS A 41 18.52 -0.73 3.16
CA LYS A 41 18.27 0.09 4.35
C LYS A 41 19.00 1.44 4.31
N GLY A 42 20.22 1.47 3.74
CA GLY A 42 21.02 2.68 3.60
C GLY A 42 20.67 3.56 2.39
N ALA A 43 19.77 3.10 1.52
CA ALA A 43 19.40 3.78 0.26
C ALA A 43 18.03 4.46 0.31
N MET A 44 17.47 4.67 1.51
CA MET A 44 16.20 5.37 1.68
C MET A 44 16.32 6.83 1.28
N ILE A 45 15.34 7.32 0.52
CA ILE A 45 15.27 8.72 0.12
C ILE A 45 14.91 9.62 1.31
N ASP A 46 15.29 10.90 1.24
CA ASP A 46 15.05 11.89 2.30
C ASP A 46 13.57 11.97 2.73
N ASP A 47 12.64 11.86 1.78
CA ASP A 47 11.19 11.85 2.04
C ASP A 47 10.77 10.74 3.01
N ALA A 48 11.45 9.58 3.00
CA ALA A 48 11.16 8.49 3.93
C ALA A 48 11.47 8.90 5.38
N TYR A 49 12.52 9.69 5.60
CA TYR A 49 12.90 10.14 6.93
C TYR A 49 11.89 11.12 7.53
N ILE A 50 11.14 11.86 6.72
CA ILE A 50 10.03 12.70 7.20
C ILE A 50 8.96 11.81 7.85
N THR A 51 8.56 10.74 7.17
CA THR A 51 7.58 9.76 7.69
C THR A 51 8.11 9.05 8.94
N LEU A 52 9.40 8.67 8.95
CA LEU A 52 10.01 8.02 10.12
C LEU A 52 10.10 8.94 11.33
N GLN A 53 10.36 10.23 11.11
CA GLN A 53 10.38 11.20 12.20
C GLN A 53 8.97 11.41 12.78
N TYR A 54 7.94 11.42 11.93
CA TYR A 54 6.53 11.40 12.37
C TYR A 54 6.22 10.16 13.21
N ALA A 55 6.60 8.97 12.72
CA ALA A 55 6.36 7.70 13.42
C ALA A 55 7.08 7.64 14.78
N ARG A 56 8.32 8.14 14.83
CA ARG A 56 9.12 8.27 16.06
C ARG A 56 8.48 9.24 17.04
N THR A 57 8.07 10.41 16.58
CA THR A 57 7.43 11.42 17.44
C THR A 57 6.12 10.90 18.02
N LEU A 58 5.31 10.22 17.21
CA LEU A 58 4.10 9.55 17.69
C LEU A 58 4.41 8.47 18.72
N ARG A 59 5.45 7.66 18.48
CA ARG A 59 5.88 6.61 19.41
C ARG A 59 6.34 7.18 20.76
N ASP A 60 7.17 8.23 20.72
CA ASP A 60 7.90 8.71 21.90
C ASP A 60 7.09 9.74 22.71
N SER A 61 6.21 10.51 22.06
CA SER A 61 5.49 11.63 22.69
C SER A 61 3.98 11.61 22.50
N LEU A 62 3.43 10.61 21.78
CA LEU A 62 2.02 10.54 21.39
C LEU A 62 1.51 11.77 20.61
N THR A 63 2.43 12.64 20.15
CA THR A 63 2.10 13.83 19.37
C THR A 63 2.01 13.45 17.90
N TRP A 64 0.92 13.84 17.24
CA TRP A 64 0.79 13.74 15.79
C TRP A 64 1.48 14.92 15.10
N GLY A 65 2.79 14.83 14.88
CA GLY A 65 3.58 15.91 14.31
C GLY A 65 5.04 15.50 14.05
N PHE A 66 5.80 16.39 13.41
CA PHE A 66 7.23 16.18 13.18
C PHE A 66 8.07 16.39 14.45
N TYR A 67 7.61 17.30 15.32
CA TYR A 67 8.23 17.63 16.60
C TYR A 67 7.27 17.35 17.76
N ALA A 68 7.81 16.87 18.88
CA ALA A 68 7.03 16.65 20.09
C ALA A 68 6.39 17.96 20.58
N GLY A 69 5.11 17.91 20.95
CA GLY A 69 4.34 19.09 21.39
C GLY A 69 3.82 20.00 20.26
N TYR A 70 4.21 19.78 19.00
CA TYR A 70 3.74 20.56 17.85
C TYR A 70 2.93 19.68 16.89
N PRO A 71 1.60 19.55 17.11
CA PRO A 71 0.76 18.79 16.20
C PRO A 71 0.73 19.43 14.81
N ALA A 72 0.78 18.63 13.75
CA ALA A 72 0.82 19.10 12.37
C ALA A 72 0.08 18.15 11.42
N ASN A 73 -0.67 18.74 10.47
CA ASN A 73 -1.44 17.99 9.47
C ASN A 73 -0.66 17.77 8.16
N THR A 74 0.65 17.48 8.23
CA THR A 74 1.49 17.42 7.02
C THR A 74 1.79 16.00 6.55
N ALA A 75 1.43 14.98 7.33
CA ALA A 75 1.57 13.58 6.95
C ALA A 75 0.51 13.16 5.92
N THR A 76 0.93 12.74 4.73
CA THR A 76 0.04 12.30 3.64
C THR A 76 -0.36 10.83 3.69
N SER A 77 0.33 10.03 4.52
CA SER A 77 0.09 8.60 4.68
C SER A 77 -0.14 8.18 6.15
N PRO A 78 -1.22 8.65 6.80
CA PRO A 78 -1.49 8.37 8.22
C PRO A 78 -1.37 6.91 8.64
N LEU A 79 -1.89 5.98 7.82
CA LEU A 79 -1.82 4.55 8.14
C LEU A 79 -0.37 4.04 8.18
N ASN A 80 0.48 4.51 7.26
CA ASN A 80 1.88 4.15 7.25
C ASN A 80 2.62 4.66 8.50
N VAL A 81 2.32 5.89 8.92
CA VAL A 81 2.86 6.47 10.18
C VAL A 81 2.45 5.63 11.39
N TRP A 82 1.18 5.21 11.49
CA TRP A 82 0.72 4.34 12.57
C TRP A 82 1.44 2.99 12.57
N LEU A 83 1.52 2.32 11.44
CA LEU A 83 2.17 1.01 11.34
C LEU A 83 3.66 1.08 11.65
N LEU A 84 4.36 2.11 11.17
CA LEU A 84 5.77 2.34 11.49
C LEU A 84 5.98 2.69 12.96
N SER A 85 5.07 3.46 13.57
CA SER A 85 5.13 3.78 14.99
C SER A 85 4.99 2.52 15.85
N VAL A 86 4.05 1.63 15.50
CA VAL A 86 3.87 0.33 16.13
C VAL A 86 5.07 -0.59 15.90
N ALA A 87 5.60 -0.67 14.68
CA ALA A 87 6.83 -1.41 14.40
C ALA A 87 8.01 -0.85 15.22
N GLY A 88 8.05 0.47 15.42
CA GLY A 88 9.02 1.18 16.23
C GLY A 88 8.97 0.86 17.72
N LEU A 89 7.85 0.33 18.24
CA LEU A 89 7.75 -0.19 19.62
C LEU A 89 8.48 -1.53 19.78
N LEU A 90 8.49 -2.35 18.73
CA LEU A 90 9.18 -3.64 18.70
C LEU A 90 10.67 -3.48 18.34
N ILE A 91 10.95 -2.53 17.44
CA ILE A 91 12.27 -2.29 16.87
C ILE A 91 12.61 -0.82 17.06
N HIS A 92 13.47 -0.52 18.03
CA HIS A 92 13.79 0.87 18.36
C HIS A 92 14.43 1.65 17.21
N ASP A 93 15.21 0.97 16.36
CA ASP A 93 15.85 1.55 15.17
C ASP A 93 14.88 1.69 14.00
N MET A 94 14.47 2.93 13.69
CA MET A 94 13.44 3.24 12.71
C MET A 94 13.70 2.66 11.30
N PRO A 95 14.92 2.77 10.73
CA PRO A 95 15.17 2.18 9.42
C PRO A 95 15.13 0.63 9.45
N THR A 96 15.42 -0.02 10.58
CA THR A 96 15.18 -1.47 10.72
C THR A 96 13.69 -1.79 10.86
N ALA A 97 12.92 -0.93 11.55
CA ALA A 97 11.48 -1.06 11.65
C ALA A 97 10.79 -1.00 10.27
N VAL A 98 11.30 -0.17 9.35
CA VAL A 98 10.88 -0.14 7.94
C VAL A 98 11.11 -1.51 7.28
N VAL A 99 12.34 -2.03 7.34
CA VAL A 99 12.68 -3.32 6.71
C VAL A 99 11.78 -4.43 7.27
N PHE A 100 11.55 -4.43 8.58
CA PHE A 100 10.64 -5.37 9.23
C PHE A 100 9.20 -5.26 8.72
N LEU A 101 8.63 -4.05 8.70
CA LEU A 101 7.27 -3.81 8.23
C LEU A 101 7.13 -4.17 6.75
N SER A 102 8.04 -3.71 5.89
CA SER A 102 8.04 -4.04 4.46
C SER A 102 8.24 -5.53 4.18
N SER A 103 8.89 -6.28 5.09
CA SER A 103 8.96 -7.74 5.00
C SER A 103 7.62 -8.41 5.30
N ILE A 104 6.86 -7.89 6.28
CA ILE A 104 5.48 -8.35 6.54
C ILE A 104 4.59 -8.03 5.33
N GLU A 105 4.70 -6.83 4.77
CA GLU A 105 3.97 -6.41 3.58
C GLU A 105 4.28 -7.31 2.37
N SER A 106 5.55 -7.65 2.18
CA SER A 106 5.99 -8.57 1.12
C SER A 106 5.38 -9.96 1.26
N VAL A 107 5.35 -10.50 2.49
CA VAL A 107 4.70 -11.78 2.78
C VAL A 107 3.20 -11.71 2.52
N ALA A 108 2.55 -10.62 2.94
CA ALA A 108 1.13 -10.41 2.69
C ALA A 108 0.83 -10.33 1.19
N LEU A 109 1.66 -9.61 0.42
CA LEU A 109 1.54 -9.52 -1.03
C LEU A 109 1.61 -10.89 -1.70
N ILE A 110 2.65 -11.67 -1.38
CA ILE A 110 2.85 -13.03 -1.91
C ILE A 110 1.66 -13.92 -1.55
N ALA A 111 1.17 -13.82 -0.31
CA ALA A 111 0.03 -14.61 0.13
C ALA A 111 -1.26 -14.25 -0.63
N LEU A 112 -1.54 -12.95 -0.83
CA LEU A 112 -2.71 -12.47 -1.54
C LEU A 112 -2.67 -12.84 -3.03
N LEU A 113 -1.53 -12.60 -3.70
CA LEU A 113 -1.34 -13.01 -5.09
C LEU A 113 -1.45 -14.53 -5.25
N GLY A 114 -0.86 -15.30 -4.33
CA GLY A 114 -1.00 -16.76 -4.30
C GLY A 114 -2.46 -17.24 -4.17
N ARG A 115 -3.32 -16.48 -3.47
CA ARG A 115 -4.77 -16.76 -3.39
C ARG A 115 -5.53 -16.32 -4.64
N LEU A 116 -5.05 -15.30 -5.32
CA LEU A 116 -5.60 -14.82 -6.59
C LEU A 116 -5.12 -15.65 -7.79
N SER A 117 -4.13 -16.53 -7.60
CA SER A 117 -3.53 -17.35 -8.66
C SER A 117 -4.51 -18.20 -9.44
N VAL A 118 -5.64 -18.57 -8.83
CA VAL A 118 -6.73 -19.31 -9.48
C VAL A 118 -7.32 -18.51 -10.66
N TYR A 119 -7.25 -17.18 -10.60
CA TYR A 119 -7.84 -16.27 -11.58
C TYR A 119 -6.81 -15.59 -12.50
N THR A 120 -5.52 -15.59 -12.14
CA THR A 120 -4.47 -14.82 -12.83
C THR A 120 -3.52 -15.67 -13.68
N GLY A 121 -3.88 -16.92 -14.03
CA GLY A 121 -3.04 -17.77 -14.88
C GLY A 121 -2.15 -18.76 -14.11
N GLY A 122 -2.48 -19.04 -12.85
CA GLY A 122 -1.85 -20.10 -12.05
C GLY A 122 -0.78 -19.61 -11.08
N ARG A 123 -0.25 -20.55 -10.30
CA ARG A 123 0.70 -20.26 -9.20
C ARG A 123 2.03 -19.68 -9.68
N ILE A 124 2.51 -20.14 -10.83
CA ILE A 124 3.77 -19.66 -11.42
C ILE A 124 3.63 -18.18 -11.78
N PHE A 125 2.52 -17.79 -12.41
CA PHE A 125 2.27 -16.40 -12.75
C PHE A 125 2.18 -15.51 -11.50
N SER A 126 1.44 -15.94 -10.47
CA SER A 126 1.33 -15.16 -9.23
C SER A 126 2.63 -15.01 -8.46
N PHE A 127 3.48 -16.04 -8.48
CA PHE A 127 4.82 -15.96 -7.91
C PHE A 127 5.72 -15.04 -8.74
N GLY A 128 5.66 -15.15 -10.07
CA GLY A 128 6.34 -14.24 -10.99
C GLY A 128 5.92 -12.78 -10.78
N ALA A 129 4.63 -12.52 -10.56
CA ALA A 129 4.11 -11.19 -10.27
C ALA A 129 4.62 -10.63 -8.95
N ALA A 130 4.63 -11.46 -7.89
CA ALA A 130 5.19 -11.05 -6.61
C ALA A 130 6.70 -10.73 -6.73
N LEU A 131 7.47 -11.56 -7.45
CA LEU A 131 8.88 -11.30 -7.71
C LEU A 131 9.10 -10.06 -8.58
N ALA A 132 8.27 -9.85 -9.60
CA ALA A 132 8.36 -8.69 -10.48
C ALA A 132 8.08 -7.39 -9.72
N LEU A 133 7.11 -7.39 -8.80
CA LEU A 133 6.78 -6.22 -7.99
C LEU A 133 7.83 -5.95 -6.91
N LEU A 134 8.24 -6.98 -6.15
CA LEU A 134 9.23 -6.85 -5.08
C LEU A 134 10.66 -6.60 -5.58
N GLY A 135 10.98 -7.10 -6.78
CA GLY A 135 12.25 -6.86 -7.45
C GLY A 135 12.25 -5.59 -8.30
N ASN A 136 11.14 -4.84 -8.37
CA ASN A 136 11.07 -3.63 -9.18
C ASN A 136 11.90 -2.51 -8.54
N PRO A 137 12.90 -1.95 -9.24
CA PRO A 137 13.73 -0.86 -8.72
C PRO A 137 12.93 0.36 -8.23
N LEU A 138 11.77 0.67 -8.85
CA LEU A 138 10.91 1.78 -8.44
C LEU A 138 10.17 1.50 -7.13
N ILE A 139 9.84 0.24 -6.84
CA ILE A 139 9.23 -0.12 -5.55
C ILE A 139 10.31 -0.07 -4.46
N ILE A 140 11.48 -0.63 -4.74
CA ILE A 140 12.61 -0.66 -3.82
C ILE A 140 13.10 0.76 -3.48
N SER A 141 13.12 1.68 -4.44
CA SER A 141 13.52 3.08 -4.20
C SER A 141 12.56 3.84 -3.28
N THR A 142 11.34 3.33 -3.09
CA THR A 142 10.34 3.90 -2.18
C THR A 142 10.31 3.23 -0.81
N LEU A 143 11.35 2.46 -0.44
CA LEU A 143 11.46 1.83 0.86
C LEU A 143 11.38 2.88 1.99
N GLY A 144 10.48 2.65 2.96
CA GLY A 144 10.18 3.60 4.04
C GLY A 144 9.04 4.58 3.74
N LEU A 145 8.56 4.60 2.48
CA LEU A 145 7.31 5.25 2.10
C LEU A 145 6.16 4.25 2.07
N GLU A 146 4.98 4.75 1.73
CA GLU A 146 3.74 3.98 1.75
C GLU A 146 3.45 3.15 0.47
N SER A 147 4.33 3.15 -0.53
CA SER A 147 4.08 2.54 -1.84
C SER A 147 3.83 1.02 -1.78
N LEU A 148 4.64 0.29 -1.02
CA LEU A 148 4.49 -1.17 -0.88
C LEU A 148 3.21 -1.52 -0.12
N LEU A 149 2.93 -0.81 0.98
CA LEU A 149 1.68 -0.89 1.72
C LEU A 149 0.46 -0.63 0.81
N PHE A 150 0.54 0.41 -0.03
CA PHE A 150 -0.51 0.74 -0.99
C PHE A 150 -0.74 -0.39 -2.00
N ALA A 151 0.32 -0.97 -2.56
CA ALA A 151 0.23 -2.12 -3.46
C ALA A 151 -0.43 -3.33 -2.78
N VAL A 152 -0.03 -3.66 -1.54
CA VAL A 152 -0.63 -4.75 -0.75
C VAL A 152 -2.12 -4.52 -0.54
N LEU A 153 -2.51 -3.32 -0.12
CA LEU A 153 -3.91 -2.98 0.13
C LEU A 153 -4.74 -2.97 -1.15
N LEU A 154 -4.16 -2.57 -2.29
CA LEU A 154 -4.85 -2.62 -3.57
C LEU A 154 -5.11 -4.08 -4.00
N VAL A 155 -4.12 -4.96 -3.89
CA VAL A 155 -4.29 -6.39 -4.15
C VAL A 155 -5.26 -7.02 -3.15
N ALA A 156 -5.24 -6.61 -1.88
CA ALA A 156 -6.20 -7.04 -0.87
C ALA A 156 -7.63 -6.58 -1.21
N ALA A 157 -7.81 -5.39 -1.79
CA ALA A 157 -9.12 -4.91 -2.24
C ALA A 157 -9.63 -5.76 -3.41
N VAL A 158 -8.78 -6.08 -4.38
CA VAL A 158 -9.11 -7.03 -5.48
C VAL A 158 -9.52 -8.37 -4.90
N TYR A 159 -8.74 -8.92 -3.95
CA TYR A 159 -9.07 -10.17 -3.26
C TYR A 159 -10.45 -10.10 -2.58
N CYS A 160 -10.71 -9.08 -1.77
CA CYS A 160 -11.99 -8.92 -1.08
C CYS A 160 -13.16 -8.76 -2.05
N PHE A 161 -12.94 -8.08 -3.18
CA PHE A 161 -13.94 -7.91 -4.23
C PHE A 161 -14.28 -9.24 -4.92
N VAL A 162 -13.26 -9.98 -5.37
CA VAL A 162 -13.41 -11.28 -6.06
C VAL A 162 -14.12 -12.29 -5.16
N TYR A 163 -13.70 -12.40 -3.90
CA TYR A 163 -14.28 -13.33 -2.93
C TYR A 163 -15.54 -12.77 -2.22
N ARG A 164 -16.09 -11.65 -2.72
CA ARG A 164 -17.33 -11.03 -2.23
C ARG A 164 -17.36 -10.77 -0.71
N ARG A 165 -16.23 -10.38 -0.12
CA ARG A 165 -16.12 -9.99 1.31
C ARG A 165 -16.39 -8.50 1.49
N SER A 166 -17.67 -8.08 1.54
CA SER A 166 -18.06 -6.66 1.59
C SER A 166 -17.44 -5.86 2.73
N ILE A 167 -17.42 -6.41 3.95
CA ILE A 167 -16.88 -5.73 5.14
C ILE A 167 -15.38 -5.52 4.99
N LEU A 168 -14.63 -6.58 4.66
CA LEU A 168 -13.18 -6.51 4.47
C LEU A 168 -12.80 -5.63 3.27
N LEU A 169 -13.61 -5.62 2.21
CA LEU A 169 -13.42 -4.70 1.09
C LEU A 169 -13.52 -3.25 1.56
N ALA A 170 -14.58 -2.90 2.30
CA ALA A 170 -14.80 -1.55 2.79
C ALA A 170 -13.67 -1.08 3.73
N LEU A 171 -13.24 -1.93 4.66
CA LEU A 171 -12.12 -1.65 5.57
C LEU A 171 -10.81 -1.47 4.79
N THR A 172 -10.52 -2.37 3.86
CA THR A 172 -9.32 -2.29 3.02
C THR A 172 -9.30 -1.01 2.18
N LEU A 173 -10.44 -0.61 1.62
CA LEU A 173 -10.55 0.64 0.85
C LEU A 173 -10.36 1.88 1.73
N ALA A 174 -10.88 1.88 2.96
CA ALA A 174 -10.65 2.96 3.91
C ALA A 174 -9.16 3.05 4.29
N CYS A 175 -8.55 1.90 4.61
CA CYS A 175 -7.10 1.80 4.83
C CYS A 175 -6.30 2.31 3.62
N LEU A 176 -6.71 1.98 2.40
CA LEU A 176 -6.03 2.44 1.18
C LEU A 176 -6.03 3.96 1.06
N VAL A 177 -7.13 4.62 1.42
CA VAL A 177 -7.23 6.10 1.46
C VAL A 177 -6.37 6.71 2.56
N LEU A 178 -6.31 6.06 3.73
CA LEU A 178 -5.44 6.45 4.83
C LEU A 178 -3.95 6.22 4.54
N THR A 179 -3.64 5.32 3.60
CA THR A 179 -2.28 5.14 3.08
C THR A 179 -1.97 6.22 2.06
N ARG A 180 -2.84 6.43 1.07
CA ARG A 180 -2.71 7.51 0.08
C ARG A 180 -4.09 8.04 -0.33
N PRO A 181 -4.28 9.36 -0.43
CA PRO A 181 -5.53 9.96 -0.90
C PRO A 181 -6.02 9.41 -2.24
N ASP A 182 -5.09 9.06 -3.15
CA ASP A 182 -5.38 8.45 -4.46
C ASP A 182 -6.15 7.12 -4.36
N GLY A 183 -6.10 6.44 -3.21
CA GLY A 183 -6.87 5.23 -2.92
C GLY A 183 -8.38 5.42 -3.06
N VAL A 184 -8.88 6.66 -3.05
CA VAL A 184 -10.29 6.97 -3.28
C VAL A 184 -10.76 6.49 -4.65
N LEU A 185 -9.86 6.49 -5.65
CA LEU A 185 -10.16 5.99 -7.00
C LEU A 185 -10.53 4.51 -6.96
N ALA A 186 -9.83 3.70 -6.16
CA ALA A 186 -10.19 2.30 -5.98
C ALA A 186 -11.58 2.15 -5.35
N ALA A 187 -11.93 2.99 -4.36
CA ALA A 187 -13.26 2.96 -3.75
C ALA A 187 -14.35 3.31 -4.76
N LEU A 188 -14.13 4.34 -5.59
CA LEU A 188 -15.05 4.75 -6.67
C LEU A 188 -15.24 3.67 -7.74
N VAL A 189 -14.25 2.80 -7.94
CA VAL A 189 -14.36 1.66 -8.87
C VAL A 189 -15.03 0.45 -8.22
N PHE A 190 -14.51 -0.02 -7.09
CA PHE A 190 -14.94 -1.29 -6.50
C PHE A 190 -16.33 -1.25 -5.86
N ILE A 191 -16.72 -0.12 -5.25
CA ILE A 191 -18.02 -0.01 -4.57
C ILE A 191 -19.18 -0.13 -5.55
N PRO A 192 -19.26 0.65 -6.65
CA PRO A 192 -20.34 0.51 -7.62
C PRO A 192 -20.34 -0.84 -8.34
N LEU A 193 -19.15 -1.37 -8.66
CA LEU A 193 -18.99 -2.68 -9.29
C LEU A 193 -19.43 -3.85 -8.38
N TYR A 194 -19.62 -3.59 -7.08
CA TYR A 194 -20.16 -4.59 -6.15
C TYR A 194 -21.60 -4.99 -6.53
N GLY A 195 -22.35 -4.10 -7.18
CA GLY A 195 -23.68 -4.36 -7.74
C GLY A 195 -24.82 -4.08 -6.76
N ARG A 196 -25.84 -4.94 -6.74
CA ARG A 196 -27.00 -4.77 -5.86
C ARG A 196 -26.56 -4.90 -4.40
N GLY A 197 -26.70 -3.82 -3.63
CA GLY A 197 -26.18 -3.75 -2.25
C GLY A 197 -24.85 -3.02 -2.09
N TRP A 198 -24.39 -2.28 -3.11
CA TRP A 198 -23.21 -1.39 -3.05
C TRP A 198 -23.22 -0.41 -1.86
N TRP A 199 -24.41 -0.04 -1.37
CA TRP A 199 -24.57 0.84 -0.22
C TRP A 199 -23.95 0.26 1.06
N ARG A 200 -23.92 -1.08 1.22
CA ARG A 200 -23.31 -1.73 2.40
C ARG A 200 -21.81 -1.45 2.51
N PRO A 201 -20.97 -1.82 1.51
CA PRO A 201 -19.56 -1.47 1.55
C PRO A 201 -19.34 0.05 1.51
N ALA A 202 -20.22 0.84 0.87
CA ALA A 202 -20.12 2.30 0.89
C ALA A 202 -20.24 2.90 2.30
N ILE A 203 -21.28 2.52 3.05
CA ILE A 203 -21.48 2.99 4.42
C ILE A 203 -20.32 2.52 5.31
N LEU A 204 -19.93 1.25 5.22
CA LEU A 204 -18.82 0.72 6.03
C LEU A 204 -17.50 1.41 5.71
N TYR A 205 -17.25 1.76 4.45
CA TYR A 205 -16.07 2.51 4.03
C TYR A 205 -16.06 3.90 4.66
N LEU A 206 -17.19 4.62 4.59
CA LEU A 206 -17.33 5.95 5.20
C LEU A 206 -17.19 5.89 6.72
N VAL A 207 -17.81 4.91 7.38
CA VAL A 207 -17.71 4.71 8.83
C VAL A 207 -16.29 4.35 9.26
N ALA A 208 -15.56 3.57 8.47
CA ALA A 208 -14.17 3.22 8.76
C ALA A 208 -13.20 4.39 8.55
N LEU A 209 -13.47 5.26 7.57
CA LEU A 209 -12.66 6.44 7.28
C LEU A 209 -12.95 7.61 8.24
N ALA A 210 -14.20 7.73 8.71
CA ALA A 210 -14.67 8.85 9.52
C ALA A 210 -13.85 9.13 10.79
N PRO A 211 -13.40 8.15 11.60
CA PRO A 211 -12.63 8.43 12.82
C PRO A 211 -11.39 9.26 12.55
N TRP A 212 -10.65 8.93 11.48
CA TRP A 212 -9.46 9.71 11.10
C TRP A 212 -9.83 11.09 10.58
N CYS A 213 -10.82 11.19 9.68
CA CYS A 213 -11.23 12.48 9.13
C CYS A 213 -11.75 13.43 10.22
N LEU A 214 -12.51 12.91 11.20
CA LEU A 214 -12.99 13.67 12.34
C LEU A 214 -11.84 14.09 13.25
N PHE A 215 -10.89 13.19 13.54
CA PHE A 215 -9.70 13.53 14.31
C PHE A 215 -8.88 14.63 13.62
N ALA A 216 -8.58 14.48 12.33
CA ALA A 216 -7.82 15.45 11.56
C ALA A 216 -8.53 16.82 11.52
N TRP A 217 -9.86 16.82 11.36
CA TRP A 217 -10.62 18.06 11.38
C TRP A 217 -10.59 18.75 12.75
N ILE A 218 -10.87 18.01 13.83
CA ILE A 218 -11.03 18.58 15.18
C ILE A 218 -9.66 19.00 15.76
N PHE A 219 -8.63 18.18 15.60
CA PHE A 219 -7.35 18.36 16.28
C PHE A 219 -6.25 18.93 15.38
N LEU A 220 -6.35 18.77 14.06
CA LEU A 220 -5.32 19.22 13.11
C LEU A 220 -5.80 20.36 12.20
N GLY A 221 -7.05 20.81 12.34
CA GLY A 221 -7.60 21.97 11.63
C GLY A 221 -8.09 21.71 10.21
N GLY A 222 -7.95 20.49 9.68
CA GLY A 222 -8.37 20.16 8.31
C GLY A 222 -8.46 18.66 8.03
N VAL A 223 -9.36 18.26 7.14
CA VAL A 223 -9.54 16.84 6.75
C VAL A 223 -8.43 16.37 5.81
N ALA A 224 -7.97 17.26 4.91
CA ALA A 224 -6.90 16.97 3.96
C ALA A 224 -5.57 17.46 4.51
N PRO A 225 -4.46 16.72 4.32
CA PRO A 225 -3.14 17.17 4.71
C PRO A 225 -2.72 18.44 3.96
N ASP A 226 -2.09 19.38 4.66
CA ASP A 226 -1.70 20.68 4.08
C ASP A 226 -0.71 20.50 2.91
N THR A 227 0.20 19.54 3.05
CA THR A 227 1.19 19.18 2.03
C THR A 227 0.56 18.60 0.77
N LEU A 228 -0.61 17.96 0.85
CA LEU A 228 -1.33 17.48 -0.33
C LEU A 228 -1.80 18.67 -1.17
N LEU A 229 -2.39 19.67 -0.53
CA LEU A 229 -2.86 20.89 -1.20
C LEU A 229 -1.70 21.65 -1.85
N LEU A 230 -0.58 21.76 -1.15
CA LEU A 230 0.65 22.35 -1.69
C LEU A 230 1.17 21.57 -2.90
N LYS A 231 1.27 20.23 -2.83
CA LYS A 231 1.74 19.40 -3.95
C LYS A 231 0.84 19.50 -5.18
N ILE A 232 -0.49 19.54 -4.99
CA ILE A 232 -1.44 19.74 -6.09
C ILE A 232 -1.26 21.13 -6.72
N SER A 233 -1.05 22.17 -5.88
CA SER A 233 -0.84 23.54 -6.35
C SER A 233 0.44 23.73 -7.15
N GLN A 234 1.48 22.94 -6.83
CA GLN A 234 2.80 23.03 -7.47
C GLN A 234 2.77 22.60 -8.94
N ARG A 235 1.86 21.69 -9.34
CA ARG A 235 1.63 21.15 -10.70
C ARG A 235 2.81 20.44 -11.38
N SER A 236 4.02 21.01 -11.34
CA SER A 236 5.23 20.48 -11.95
C SER A 236 6.44 20.64 -11.01
N TRP A 237 7.41 19.75 -11.16
CA TRP A 237 8.70 19.87 -10.50
C TRP A 237 9.70 20.45 -11.50
N GLY A 238 9.82 21.78 -11.49
CA GLY A 238 10.53 22.52 -12.55
C GLY A 238 9.86 22.28 -13.91
N GLY A 239 10.63 21.84 -14.90
CA GLY A 239 10.14 21.46 -16.24
C GLY A 239 9.53 20.06 -16.34
N TRP A 240 9.49 19.29 -15.25
CA TRP A 240 9.01 17.91 -15.24
C TRP A 240 7.59 17.80 -14.71
N THR A 241 6.76 17.03 -15.41
CA THR A 241 5.37 16.73 -15.05
C THR A 241 5.23 15.22 -14.81
N PHE A 242 4.09 14.79 -14.27
CA PHE A 242 3.80 13.35 -14.16
C PHE A 242 3.96 12.59 -15.48
N ALA A 243 3.57 13.19 -16.60
CA ALA A 243 3.68 12.57 -17.92
C ALA A 243 5.15 12.45 -18.40
N THR A 244 6.02 13.40 -18.03
CA THR A 244 7.43 13.40 -18.43
C THR A 244 8.36 12.78 -17.40
N GLY A 245 7.84 12.38 -16.24
CA GLY A 245 8.57 11.69 -15.18
C GLY A 245 9.33 10.44 -15.64
N PRO A 246 8.74 9.52 -16.44
CA PRO A 246 9.48 8.37 -16.95
C PRO A 246 10.72 8.75 -17.78
N VAL A 247 10.67 9.87 -18.50
CA VAL A 247 11.81 10.38 -19.28
C VAL A 247 12.89 10.94 -18.34
N LEU A 248 12.51 11.59 -17.25
CA LEU A 248 13.45 12.02 -16.22
C LEU A 248 14.18 10.82 -15.61
N TYR A 249 13.43 9.79 -15.22
CA TYR A 249 14.01 8.55 -14.67
C TYR A 249 14.92 7.86 -15.70
N ALA A 250 14.49 7.72 -16.95
CA ALA A 250 15.32 7.11 -17.99
C ALA A 250 16.62 7.88 -18.25
N LYS A 251 16.63 9.22 -18.07
CA LYS A 251 17.84 10.04 -18.21
C LYS A 251 18.79 9.90 -17.03
N ALA A 252 18.28 9.79 -15.80
CA ALA A 252 19.09 9.72 -14.60
C ALA A 252 19.53 8.28 -14.26
N TYR A 253 18.64 7.30 -14.48
CA TYR A 253 18.76 5.90 -14.07
C TYR A 253 18.27 4.98 -15.20
N PRO A 254 18.98 4.90 -16.34
CA PRO A 254 18.48 4.23 -17.55
C PRO A 254 18.26 2.73 -17.33
N ALA A 255 19.18 2.04 -16.66
CA ALA A 255 19.09 0.60 -16.45
C ALA A 255 17.92 0.24 -15.53
N GLU A 256 17.81 0.93 -14.40
CA GLU A 256 16.77 0.75 -13.39
C GLU A 256 15.39 1.05 -13.96
N THR A 257 15.29 2.11 -14.77
CA THR A 257 14.06 2.49 -15.46
C THR A 257 13.66 1.39 -16.45
N LEU A 258 14.56 0.97 -17.34
CA LEU A 258 14.25 -0.09 -18.31
C LEU A 258 13.84 -1.39 -17.62
N THR A 259 14.55 -1.81 -16.56
CA THR A 259 14.19 -2.99 -15.76
C THR A 259 12.82 -2.84 -15.11
N ALA A 260 12.54 -1.68 -14.49
CA ALA A 260 11.25 -1.43 -13.84
C ALA A 260 10.08 -1.52 -14.82
N PHE A 261 10.21 -0.95 -16.03
CA PHE A 261 9.17 -1.00 -17.06
C PHE A 261 9.07 -2.39 -17.72
N ALA A 262 10.18 -3.11 -17.88
CA ALA A 262 10.18 -4.48 -18.40
C ALA A 262 9.48 -5.48 -17.49
N LEU A 263 9.42 -5.20 -16.18
CA LEU A 263 8.74 -6.04 -15.18
C LEU A 263 7.21 -5.81 -15.12
N ILE A 264 6.69 -4.71 -15.68
CA ILE A 264 5.25 -4.36 -15.64
C ILE A 264 4.33 -5.46 -16.19
N PRO A 265 4.62 -6.13 -17.33
CA PRO A 265 3.73 -7.17 -17.85
C PRO A 265 3.53 -8.36 -16.90
N PHE A 266 4.43 -8.50 -15.92
CA PHE A 266 4.39 -9.57 -14.95
C PHE A 266 3.79 -9.14 -13.62
N ALA A 267 3.78 -7.83 -13.28
CA ALA A 267 3.33 -7.28 -12.00
C ALA A 267 1.85 -6.86 -12.00
#